data_AF-A0A935AXZ9-F1
#
_entry.id   AF-A0A935AXZ9-F1
#
_cell.length_a   1.000
_cell.length_b   1.000
_cell.length_c   1.000
_cell.angle_alpha   90.00
_cell.angle_beta   90.00
_cell.angle_gamma   90.00
#
_symmetry.space_group_name_H-M   'P 1'
#
loop_
_entity.id
_entity.type
_entity.pdbx_description
1 polymer ?
#
loop_
_entity_poly.entity_id
_entity_poly.type
_entity_poly.pdbx_seq_one_letter_code
_entity_poly.pdbx_strand_id
1 'polypeptide(L)' 'MSDRRSAEVHHELDIVVEAGHHLGITLPAPFMQLSFLGLSVLPELRITDRGLVDVVRFELTPVAAGA' A
#
# COMPACT_ATOMS: atom_id res chain seq x y z
N MET A 1 -14.51 2.81 5.65
CA MET A 1 -15.53 3.72 5.08
C MET A 1 -15.79 4.81 6.12
N SER A 2 -15.94 6.06 5.70
CA SER A 2 -16.14 7.21 6.60
C SER A 2 -17.57 7.71 6.50
N ASP A 3 -18.14 8.17 7.61
CA ASP A 3 -19.47 8.80 7.67
C ASP A 3 -19.45 10.29 7.29
N ARG A 4 -18.27 10.83 6.96
CA ARG A 4 -18.08 12.23 6.58
C ARG A 4 -18.43 12.48 5.13
N ARG A 5 -18.71 13.74 4.80
CA ARG A 5 -18.97 14.13 3.41
C ARG A 5 -17.73 13.91 2.55
N SER A 6 -17.94 13.50 1.30
CA SER A 6 -16.87 13.23 0.34
C SER A 6 -15.86 14.38 0.20
N ALA A 7 -16.34 15.62 0.17
CA ALA A 7 -15.47 16.80 0.09
C ALA A 7 -14.52 16.95 1.30
N GLU A 8 -14.96 16.58 2.49
CA GLU A 8 -14.13 16.63 3.70
C GLU A 8 -13.05 15.55 3.66
N VAL A 9 -13.42 14.32 3.26
CA VAL A 9 -12.47 13.21 3.11
C VAL A 9 -11.46 13.50 2.01
N HIS A 10 -11.89 14.10 0.90
CA HIS A 10 -11.01 14.50 -0.20
C HIS A 10 -9.98 15.53 0.25
N HIS A 11 -10.41 16.57 0.97
CA HIS A 11 -9.49 17.59 1.48
C HIS A 11 -8.44 17.00 2.43
N GLU A 12 -8.82 16.08 3.30
CA GLU A 12 -7.87 15.39 4.18
C GLU A 12 -6.92 14.47 3.42
N LEU A 13 -7.40 13.82 2.37
CA LEU A 13 -6.56 13.01 1.50
C LEU A 13 -5.48 13.87 0.84
N ASP A 14 -5.81 15.08 0.38
CA ASP A 14 -4.85 16.01 -0.21
C ASP A 14 -3.73 16.39 0.78
N ILE A 15 -4.07 16.65 2.04
CA ILE A 15 -3.08 16.94 3.10
C ILE A 15 -2.09 15.78 3.27
N VAL A 16 -2.59 14.55 3.27
CA VAL A 16 -1.75 13.36 3.44
C VAL A 16 -0.90 13.09 2.19
N VAL A 17 -1.43 13.35 1.00
CA VAL A 17 -0.68 13.28 -0.28
C VAL A 17 0.48 14.27 -0.29
N GLU A 18 0.24 15.53 0.06
CA GLU A 18 1.28 16.56 0.13
C GLU A 18 2.37 16.24 1.15
N ALA A 19 1.98 15.75 2.34
CA ALA A 19 2.95 15.27 3.33
C ALA A 19 3.82 14.14 2.77
N GLY A 20 3.24 13.22 1.99
CA GLY A 20 3.97 12.17 1.28
C GLY A 20 4.96 12.73 0.25
N HIS A 21 4.58 13.76 -0.50
CA HIS A 21 5.48 14.44 -1.44
C HIS A 21 6.66 15.11 -0.73
N HIS A 22 6.43 15.72 0.44
CA HIS A 22 7.51 16.26 1.27
C HIS A 22 8.49 15.19 1.78
N LEU A 23 8.05 13.94 1.91
CA LEU A 23 8.89 12.79 2.25
C LEU A 23 9.61 12.18 1.03
N GLY A 24 9.42 12.74 -0.17
CA GLY A 24 10.05 12.27 -1.40
C GLY A 24 9.25 11.20 -2.15
N ILE A 25 7.98 10.96 -1.80
CA ILE A 25 7.11 10.06 -2.58
C ILE A 25 6.80 10.73 -3.92
N THR A 26 7.18 10.08 -5.02
CA THR A 26 6.95 10.57 -6.39
C THR A 26 5.83 9.81 -7.11
N LEU A 27 5.22 8.83 -6.46
CA LEU A 27 4.16 8.01 -7.05
C LEU A 27 2.89 8.84 -7.26
N PRO A 28 2.18 8.67 -8.39
CA PRO A 28 0.87 9.26 -8.58
C PRO A 28 -0.14 8.58 -7.64
N ALA A 29 -0.91 9.38 -6.90
CA ALA A 29 -1.95 8.91 -5.97
C ALA A 29 -1.47 7.76 -5.05
N PRO A 30 -0.42 7.99 -4.24
CA PRO A 30 0.31 6.92 -3.54
C PRO A 30 -0.58 6.11 -2.58
N PHE A 31 -1.49 6.78 -1.88
CA PHE A 31 -2.41 6.13 -0.94
C PHE A 31 -3.48 5.28 -1.63
N MET A 32 -3.91 5.67 -2.83
CA MET A 32 -4.80 4.83 -3.64
C MET A 32 -4.09 3.55 -4.08
N GLN A 33 -2.82 3.64 -4.51
CA GLN A 33 -2.02 2.46 -4.86
C GLN A 33 -1.80 1.53 -3.65
N LEU A 34 -1.45 2.10 -2.49
CA LEU A 34 -1.28 1.34 -1.25
C LEU A 34 -2.56 0.60 -0.83
N SER A 35 -3.75 1.14 -1.12
CA SER A 35 -5.02 0.47 -0.81
C SER A 35 -5.17 -0.91 -1.47
N PHE A 36 -4.47 -1.16 -2.58
CA PHE A 36 -4.47 -2.43 -3.28
C PHE A 36 -3.50 -3.47 -2.70
N LEU A 37 -2.60 -3.09 -1.79
CA LEU A 37 -1.67 -4.01 -1.13
C LEU A 37 -2.36 -5.08 -0.29
N GLY A 38 -3.66 -4.93 0.03
CA GLY A 38 -4.46 -5.95 0.70
C GLY A 38 -5.05 -7.02 -0.25
N LEU A 39 -5.07 -6.80 -1.57
CA LEU A 39 -5.73 -7.70 -2.52
C LEU A 39 -4.90 -8.93 -2.87
N SER A 40 -5.19 -10.10 -2.31
CA SER A 40 -4.40 -11.35 -2.45
C SER A 40 -4.14 -11.88 -3.88
N VAL A 41 -4.56 -11.19 -4.93
CA VAL A 41 -4.60 -11.68 -6.31
C VAL A 41 -3.50 -11.16 -7.25
N LEU A 42 -2.68 -10.18 -6.86
CA LEU A 42 -1.55 -9.62 -7.65
C LEU A 42 -0.61 -8.84 -6.71
N PRO A 43 0.73 -9.05 -6.62
CA PRO A 43 1.67 -9.77 -7.50
C PRO A 43 2.00 -11.21 -7.06
N GLU A 44 2.87 -11.91 -7.80
CA GLU A 44 3.39 -13.26 -7.48
C GLU A 44 4.07 -13.33 -6.10
N LEU A 45 4.54 -12.19 -5.60
CA LEU A 45 5.17 -12.05 -4.29
C LEU A 45 4.47 -10.95 -3.50
N ARG A 46 4.04 -11.26 -2.27
CA ARG A 46 3.26 -10.36 -1.41
C ARG A 46 3.85 -10.25 -0.02
N ILE A 47 3.97 -9.04 0.50
CA ILE A 47 4.21 -8.83 1.93
C ILE A 47 2.87 -8.88 2.66
N THR A 48 2.80 -9.65 3.72
CA THR A 48 1.64 -9.81 4.62
C THR A 48 2.08 -9.63 6.07
N ASP A 49 1.12 -9.61 6.98
CA ASP A 49 1.37 -9.67 8.43
C ASP A 49 2.12 -10.93 8.88
N ARG A 50 2.09 -12.00 8.06
CA ARG A 50 2.82 -13.26 8.31
C ARG A 50 4.20 -13.33 7.65
N GLY A 51 4.61 -12.28 6.94
CA GLY A 51 5.86 -12.21 6.19
C GLY A 51 5.66 -12.19 4.68
N LEU A 52 6.70 -12.56 3.93
CA LEU A 52 6.71 -12.60 2.47
C LEU A 52 6.09 -13.91 1.98
N VAL A 53 5.05 -13.81 1.14
CA VAL A 53 4.29 -14.93 0.60
C VAL A 53 4.54 -15.02 -0.91
N ASP A 54 4.90 -16.21 -1.38
CA ASP A 54 4.82 -16.58 -2.79
C ASP A 54 3.35 -16.97 -3.08
N VAL A 55 2.66 -16.12 -3.83
CA VAL A 55 1.23 -16.26 -4.16
C VAL A 55 1.00 -17.37 -5.19
N VAL A 56 2.02 -17.71 -6.00
CA VAL A 56 1.93 -18.79 -6.99
C VAL A 56 1.98 -20.15 -6.30
N ARG A 57 2.84 -20.29 -5.29
CA ARG A 57 3.04 -21.52 -4.52
C ARG A 57 2.20 -21.62 -3.25
N PHE A 58 1.57 -20.52 -2.84
CA PHE A 58 0.82 -20.40 -1.58
C PHE A 58 1.67 -20.75 -0.35
N GLU A 59 2.93 -20.30 -0.32
CA GLU A 59 3.87 -20.57 0.76
C GLU A 59 4.56 -19.29 1.27
N LEU A 60 4.96 -19.29 2.54
CA LEU A 60 5.85 -18.26 3.07
C LEU A 60 7.26 -18.50 2.53
N THR A 61 7.90 -17.45 2.03
CA THR A 61 9.26 -17.50 1.51
C THR A 61 10.21 -16.64 2.35
N PRO A 62 11.48 -17.05 2.53
CA PRO A 62 12.45 -16.27 3.31
C PRO A 62 12.67 -14.87 2.73
N VAL A 63 12.76 -13.86 3.60
CA VAL A 63 13.20 -12.52 3.21
C VAL A 63 14.73 -12.52 3.20
N ALA A 64 15.34 -12.38 2.03
CA ALA A 64 16.77 -12.12 1.93
C ALA A 64 17.01 -10.62 2.19
N ALA A 65 17.58 -10.27 3.35
CA ALA A 65 18.18 -8.96 3.52
C ALA A 65 19.53 -8.96 2.80
N GLY A 66 19.72 -8.07 1.81
CA GLY A 66 21.02 -7.86 1.19
C GLY A 66 22.06 -7.46 2.24
N ALA A 67 23.28 -7.99 2.11
CA ALA A 67 24.42 -7.64 2.94
C ALA A 67 24.89 -6.20 2.67
#